data_AF-A0A927YGC1-F1
#
_entry.id   AF-A0A927YGC1-F1
#
_cell.length_a   1.000
_cell.length_b   1.000
_cell.length_c   1.000
_cell.angle_alpha   90.00
_cell.angle_beta   90.00
_cell.angle_gamma   90.00
#
_symmetry.space_group_name_H-M   'P 1'
#
loop_
_entity.id
_entity.type
_entity.pdbx_description
1 polymer ?
#
loop_
_entity_poly.entity_id
_entity_poly.type
_entity_poly.pdbx_seq_one_letter_code
_entity_poly.pdbx_strand_id
1 'polypeptide(L)'
;MRLIMELIHNNLYNITENTQIQQLCDKFVKNISTRFVKPILSLPGIRHSVTIYRKANLLSSMQGPCIVSVYPRVNRYIKLSGNLLKKRETCYNQGEERVTIGTKDIASKELISINRIFADIINGYVYKGEQKVLPEALSDYRTHVAYRSDRGVLHDQDRDVSKLLSGEVGLQMSLINMENQTGIEDKMPMRIIGYDGASYRQQLTKEWGEKESIPVITFVLYFGTEKEWKEKLALSDMFHVPKEYRPFFKDYDINVINVAWLPDEVIERFQSDFKILAKCLKHRRLHPDEPFMDEQKMEYARELLQMLTEVTGDRDFVENYVDDNGKEAKTMAEVFTGKRQCEIRAQKEGIQQGLKQGLEQGLEQGVSQERLRLITKLINKGMPEEFILSMEYTPEEITKAKEQMQNQ
;
A
#
# COMPACT_ATOMS: atom_id res chain seq x y z
N MET A 1 12.69 34.66 28.03
CA MET A 1 11.34 34.10 27.78
C MET A 1 10.38 34.47 28.91
N ARG A 2 10.62 34.07 30.17
CA ARG A 2 9.72 34.38 31.31
C ARG A 2 9.41 35.88 31.47
N LEU A 3 10.44 36.74 31.47
CA LEU A 3 10.29 38.21 31.52
C LEU A 3 9.50 38.82 30.35
N ILE A 4 9.59 38.21 29.16
CA ILE A 4 8.87 38.68 27.96
C ILE A 4 7.39 38.26 28.04
N MET A 5 7.14 37.06 28.56
CA MET A 5 5.78 36.55 28.78
C MET A 5 5.05 37.35 29.88
N GLU A 6 5.75 37.75 30.95
CA GLU A 6 5.19 38.63 32.00
C GLU A 6 4.88 40.04 31.49
N LEU A 7 5.72 40.61 30.61
CA LEU A 7 5.48 41.93 30.01
C LEU A 7 4.32 41.94 29.00
N ILE A 8 4.15 40.84 28.25
CA ILE A 8 3.02 40.67 27.31
C ILE A 8 1.70 40.44 28.06
N HIS A 9 1.74 39.71 29.17
CA HIS A 9 0.55 39.42 29.98
C HIS A 9 0.02 40.66 30.70
N ASN A 10 0.91 41.55 31.16
CA ASN A 10 0.52 42.73 31.95
C ASN A 10 0.11 43.96 31.12
N ASN A 11 0.27 43.96 29.79
CA ASN A 11 -0.02 45.12 28.94
C ASN A 11 -0.91 44.76 27.73
N LEU A 12 -1.99 44.03 27.96
CA LEU A 12 -2.85 43.49 26.91
C LEU A 12 -3.62 44.53 26.05
N TYR A 13 -3.50 45.83 26.30
CA TYR A 13 -4.29 46.83 25.56
C TYR A 13 -3.54 48.01 24.92
N ASN A 14 -2.22 48.12 24.98
CA ASN A 14 -1.51 49.24 24.33
C ASN A 14 -0.08 48.91 23.83
N ILE A 15 0.10 47.74 23.19
CA ILE A 15 1.43 47.29 22.73
C ILE A 15 1.87 47.97 21.43
N THR A 16 0.95 48.57 20.66
CA THR A 16 1.26 49.20 19.37
C THR A 16 2.10 50.47 19.47
N GLU A 17 2.20 51.12 20.64
CA GLU A 17 2.97 52.36 20.82
C GLU A 17 4.19 52.21 21.75
N ASN A 18 4.48 51.00 22.24
CA ASN A 18 5.57 50.81 23.20
C ASN A 18 6.87 50.39 22.50
N THR A 19 7.70 51.39 22.20
CA THR A 19 8.99 51.27 21.50
C THR A 19 9.97 50.31 22.17
N GLN A 20 9.89 50.11 23.50
CA GLN A 20 10.75 49.16 24.22
C GLN A 20 10.37 47.70 23.93
N ILE A 21 9.08 47.39 23.78
CA ILE A 21 8.61 46.03 23.49
C ILE A 21 8.97 45.64 22.06
N GLN A 22 8.85 46.57 21.11
CA GLN A 22 9.26 46.37 19.72
C GLN A 22 10.77 46.12 19.60
N GLN A 23 11.60 46.91 20.30
CA GLN A 23 13.04 46.69 20.36
C GLN A 23 13.41 45.34 20.99
N LEU A 24 12.67 44.86 21.99
CA LEU A 24 12.88 43.54 22.60
C LEU A 24 12.51 42.40 21.64
N CYS A 25 11.42 42.53 20.89
CA CYS A 25 11.03 41.57 19.85
C CYS A 25 12.07 41.50 18.73
N ASP A 26 12.58 42.64 18.25
CA ASP A 26 13.61 42.67 17.21
C ASP A 26 14.94 42.09 17.71
N LYS A 27 15.32 42.37 18.96
CA LYS A 27 16.51 41.78 19.60
C LYS A 27 16.36 40.27 19.82
N PHE A 28 15.14 39.78 19.99
CA PHE A 28 14.82 38.35 20.09
C PHE A 28 14.90 37.64 18.72
N VAL A 29 14.30 38.21 17.68
CA VAL A 29 14.38 37.70 16.30
C VAL A 29 15.84 37.69 15.81
N LYS A 30 16.59 38.76 16.09
CA LYS A 30 18.02 38.86 15.75
C LYS A 30 18.85 37.81 16.48
N ASN A 31 18.57 37.54 17.77
CA ASN A 31 19.23 36.47 18.54
C ASN A 31 18.90 35.06 18.05
N ILE A 32 17.67 34.78 17.62
CA ILE A 32 17.32 33.48 17.03
C ILE A 32 18.10 33.26 15.72
N SER A 33 18.17 34.31 14.88
CA SER A 33 18.90 34.28 13.62
C SER A 33 20.41 34.05 13.81
N THR A 34 21.04 34.74 14.77
CA THR A 34 22.50 34.63 14.98
C THR A 34 22.94 33.43 15.82
N ARG A 35 22.18 33.01 16.84
CA ARG A 35 22.59 31.88 17.71
C ARG A 35 22.16 30.51 17.22
N PHE A 36 21.07 30.41 16.46
CA PHE A 36 20.54 29.11 16.03
C PHE A 36 20.65 28.93 14.52
N VAL A 37 20.31 29.94 13.71
CA VAL A 37 20.23 29.75 12.25
C VAL A 37 21.61 29.83 11.58
N LYS A 38 22.43 30.84 11.88
CA LYS A 38 23.76 31.01 11.25
C LYS A 38 24.76 29.87 11.52
N PRO A 39 24.89 29.32 12.75
CA PRO A 39 25.82 28.22 13.03
C PRO A 39 25.40 26.88 12.39
N ILE A 40 24.09 26.68 12.17
CA ILE A 40 23.53 25.48 11.53
C ILE A 40 23.75 25.49 10.02
N LEU A 41 23.76 26.69 9.40
CA LEU A 41 24.04 26.85 7.97
C LEU A 41 25.54 26.72 7.63
N SER A 42 26.43 26.74 8.62
CA SER A 42 27.89 26.65 8.42
C SER A 42 28.50 25.28 8.70
N LEU A 43 27.69 24.26 9.04
CA LEU A 43 28.17 22.91 9.36
C LEU A 43 27.88 21.92 8.20
N PRO A 44 28.88 21.20 7.68
CA PRO A 44 28.67 20.23 6.62
C PRO A 44 28.18 18.90 7.20
N GLY A 45 26.96 18.51 6.80
CA GLY A 45 26.36 17.25 7.22
C GLY A 45 25.80 17.29 8.65
N ILE A 46 24.52 16.91 8.75
CA ILE A 46 23.90 16.26 9.92
C ILE A 46 23.07 17.10 10.91
N ARG A 47 21.78 16.68 10.92
CA ARG A 47 20.79 16.45 11.99
C ARG A 47 20.38 17.63 12.88
N HIS A 48 19.08 17.94 12.85
CA HIS A 48 18.13 17.94 13.98
C HIS A 48 16.79 18.53 13.49
N SER A 49 15.93 17.73 12.85
CA SER A 49 14.68 18.23 12.21
C SER A 49 13.39 17.96 13.00
N VAL A 50 13.38 17.08 13.99
CA VAL A 50 12.13 16.73 14.71
C VAL A 50 11.78 17.74 15.81
N THR A 51 12.77 18.33 16.48
CA THR A 51 12.55 19.31 17.58
C THR A 51 12.11 20.69 17.07
N ILE A 52 12.47 21.04 15.83
CA ILE A 52 12.10 22.32 15.19
C ILE A 52 10.62 22.32 14.80
N TYR A 53 10.13 21.20 14.25
CA TYR A 53 8.72 21.05 13.84
C TYR A 53 7.76 21.15 15.05
N ARG A 54 8.12 20.54 16.19
CA ARG A 54 7.35 20.63 17.44
C ARG A 54 7.33 22.05 18.02
N LYS A 55 8.43 22.82 17.93
CA LYS A 55 8.47 24.21 18.40
C LYS A 55 7.75 25.19 17.47
N ALA A 56 7.70 24.91 16.17
CA ALA A 56 6.95 25.69 15.20
C ALA A 56 5.43 25.52 15.36
N ASN A 57 4.95 24.30 15.65
CA ASN A 57 3.54 24.04 15.94
C ASN A 57 3.07 24.65 17.28
N LEU A 58 3.97 24.88 18.24
CA LEU A 58 3.64 25.61 19.47
C LEU A 58 3.38 27.11 19.22
N LEU A 59 3.92 27.67 18.14
CA LEU A 59 3.69 29.06 17.74
C LEU A 59 2.38 29.25 16.98
N SER A 60 1.85 28.20 16.34
CA SER A 60 0.54 28.24 15.66
C SER A 60 -0.65 28.14 16.62
N SER A 61 -0.44 27.74 17.87
CA SER A 61 -1.49 27.61 18.89
C SER A 61 -1.70 28.86 19.76
N MET A 62 -0.93 29.94 19.57
CA MET A 62 -1.12 31.20 20.29
C MET A 62 -2.12 32.09 19.52
N GLN A 63 -3.27 32.41 20.10
CA GLN A 63 -4.24 33.36 19.55
C GLN A 63 -4.01 34.76 20.12
N GLY A 64 -3.72 35.74 19.27
CA GLY A 64 -3.60 37.14 19.65
C GLY A 64 -3.43 38.09 18.44
N PRO A 65 -3.85 39.37 18.55
CA PRO A 65 -4.02 40.26 17.40
C PRO A 65 -2.72 40.62 16.65
N CYS A 66 -1.55 40.51 17.29
CA CYS A 66 -0.26 40.79 16.66
C CYS A 66 0.22 39.73 15.65
N ILE A 67 -0.48 38.61 15.49
CA ILE A 67 -0.08 37.54 14.56
C ILE A 67 -0.53 37.85 13.12
N VAL A 68 -1.50 38.75 12.90
CA VAL A 68 -2.07 38.99 11.57
C VAL A 68 -1.07 39.60 10.57
N SER A 69 -0.04 40.33 11.02
CA SER A 69 0.99 40.90 10.12
C SER A 69 2.20 40.00 9.89
N VAL A 70 2.45 39.00 10.76
CA VAL A 70 3.61 38.10 10.69
C VAL A 70 3.25 36.73 10.11
N TYR A 71 1.98 36.32 10.21
CA TYR A 71 1.45 35.08 9.66
C TYR A 71 1.78 34.87 8.18
N PRO A 72 1.65 35.88 7.29
CA PRO A 72 1.92 35.67 5.87
C PRO A 72 3.41 35.39 5.59
N ARG A 73 4.33 35.94 6.39
CA ARG A 73 5.77 35.73 6.21
C ARG A 73 6.23 34.38 6.77
N VAL A 74 5.70 33.98 7.92
CA VAL A 74 5.97 32.66 8.52
C VAL A 74 5.35 31.54 7.67
N ASN A 75 4.13 31.73 7.17
CA ASN A 75 3.46 30.74 6.32
C ASN A 75 4.12 30.62 4.93
N ARG A 76 4.66 31.72 4.38
CA ARG A 76 5.48 31.68 3.16
C ARG A 76 6.80 30.95 3.40
N TYR A 77 7.42 31.08 4.57
CA TYR A 77 8.62 30.32 4.96
C TYR A 77 8.33 28.84 5.23
N ILE A 78 7.16 28.48 5.79
CA ILE A 78 6.73 27.08 5.96
C ILE A 78 6.43 26.44 4.58
N LYS A 79 5.79 27.18 3.66
CA LYS A 79 5.58 26.71 2.27
C LYS A 79 6.88 26.60 1.50
N LEU A 80 7.83 27.53 1.64
CA LEU A 80 9.15 27.44 1.02
C LEU A 80 9.96 26.28 1.61
N SER A 81 9.91 26.06 2.92
CA SER A 81 10.53 24.90 3.60
C SER A 81 9.91 23.58 3.13
N GLY A 82 8.59 23.50 3.04
CA GLY A 82 7.84 22.33 2.56
C GLY A 82 8.05 22.06 1.07
N ASN A 83 8.16 23.11 0.25
CA ASN A 83 8.49 22.97 -1.17
C ASN A 83 9.97 22.67 -1.39
N LEU A 84 10.89 23.09 -0.51
CA LEU A 84 12.30 22.67 -0.51
C LEU A 84 12.48 21.23 -0.03
N LEU A 85 11.61 20.75 0.87
CA LEU A 85 11.52 19.33 1.25
C LEU A 85 10.96 18.48 0.10
N LYS A 86 9.88 18.93 -0.58
CA LYS A 86 9.34 18.27 -1.79
C LYS A 86 10.24 18.38 -3.03
N LYS A 87 10.95 19.50 -3.21
CA LYS A 87 12.00 19.64 -4.23
C LYS A 87 13.24 18.83 -3.89
N ARG A 88 13.55 18.59 -2.61
CA ARG A 88 14.57 17.61 -2.23
C ARG A 88 14.09 16.19 -2.47
N GLU A 89 12.83 15.82 -2.19
CA GLU A 89 12.29 14.51 -2.60
C GLU A 89 12.38 14.26 -4.12
N THR A 90 12.36 15.32 -4.94
CA THR A 90 12.51 15.22 -6.41
C THR A 90 13.93 15.44 -6.93
N CYS A 91 14.80 16.20 -6.23
CA CYS A 91 16.18 16.48 -6.65
C CYS A 91 17.26 15.68 -5.89
N TYR A 92 16.93 14.94 -4.82
CA TYR A 92 17.83 13.90 -4.25
C TYR A 92 17.81 12.60 -5.08
N ASN A 93 17.02 12.56 -6.17
CA ASN A 93 16.99 11.45 -7.12
C ASN A 93 18.01 11.59 -8.25
N GLN A 94 19.15 12.25 -8.00
CA GLN A 94 20.30 12.20 -8.91
C GLN A 94 21.58 11.98 -8.09
N GLY A 95 22.00 10.72 -8.04
CA GLY A 95 23.32 10.32 -7.54
C GLY A 95 23.34 9.74 -6.13
N GLU A 96 22.61 8.65 -5.91
CA GLU A 96 22.94 7.52 -5.00
C GLU A 96 21.72 6.57 -5.05
N GLU A 97 21.87 5.41 -5.68
CA GLU A 97 20.83 4.37 -5.72
C GLU A 97 20.52 3.89 -4.29
N ARG A 98 19.45 4.42 -3.70
CA ARG A 98 18.74 3.79 -2.60
C ARG A 98 17.60 2.98 -3.19
N VAL A 99 17.69 1.66 -3.04
CA VAL A 99 16.58 0.73 -3.18
C VAL A 99 15.41 1.28 -2.37
N THR A 100 14.34 1.66 -3.05
CA THR A 100 13.10 2.09 -2.42
C THR A 100 12.38 0.82 -2.00
N ILE A 101 12.74 0.27 -0.83
CA ILE A 101 11.96 -0.82 -0.20
C ILE A 101 10.57 -0.23 0.05
N GLY A 102 9.59 -0.67 -0.75
CA GLY A 102 8.24 -0.13 -0.74
C GLY A 102 7.55 -0.44 0.59
N THR A 103 6.58 0.35 1.01
CA THR A 103 5.75 0.03 2.19
C THR A 103 5.14 -1.38 2.12
N LYS A 104 4.87 -1.87 0.90
CA LYS A 104 4.50 -3.25 0.56
C LYS A 104 5.51 -4.30 1.03
N ASP A 105 6.78 -4.05 0.82
CA ASP A 105 7.86 -4.97 1.19
C ASP A 105 7.99 -5.05 2.72
N ILE A 106 7.73 -3.94 3.42
CA ILE A 106 7.82 -3.90 4.89
C ILE A 106 6.72 -4.73 5.55
N ALA A 107 5.46 -4.51 5.18
CA ALA A 107 4.33 -5.21 5.80
C ALA A 107 4.34 -6.74 5.54
N SER A 108 4.68 -7.13 4.31
CA SER A 108 4.78 -8.55 3.96
C SER A 108 5.94 -9.24 4.68
N LYS A 109 7.06 -8.54 4.91
CA LYS A 109 8.17 -9.04 5.72
C LYS A 109 7.78 -9.16 7.19
N GLU A 110 7.05 -8.19 7.75
CA GLU A 110 6.66 -8.21 9.17
C GLU A 110 5.89 -9.47 9.54
N LEU A 111 4.80 -9.81 8.84
CA LEU A 111 4.02 -11.02 9.16
C LEU A 111 4.82 -12.31 8.97
N ILE A 112 5.48 -12.46 7.81
CA ILE A 112 6.18 -13.71 7.45
C ILE A 112 7.47 -13.90 8.28
N SER A 113 8.05 -12.82 8.81
CA SER A 113 9.21 -12.87 9.72
C SER A 113 8.87 -13.44 11.10
N ILE A 114 7.59 -13.53 11.48
CA ILE A 114 7.21 -14.13 12.75
C ILE A 114 7.47 -15.64 12.70
N ASN A 115 8.33 -16.14 13.59
CA ASN A 115 8.74 -17.55 13.61
C ASN A 115 7.56 -18.53 13.64
N ARG A 116 6.49 -18.20 14.38
CA ARG A 116 5.27 -19.02 14.46
C ARG A 116 4.61 -19.17 13.09
N ILE A 117 4.49 -18.08 12.34
CA ILE A 117 3.89 -18.05 11.01
C ILE A 117 4.80 -18.74 10.00
N PHE A 118 6.10 -18.44 10.03
CA PHE A 118 7.08 -19.07 9.14
C PHE A 118 7.12 -20.60 9.31
N ALA A 119 7.17 -21.07 10.56
CA ALA A 119 7.14 -22.50 10.87
C ALA A 119 5.83 -23.15 10.39
N ASP A 120 4.69 -22.48 10.59
CA ASP A 120 3.39 -22.98 10.16
C ASP A 120 3.27 -23.11 8.63
N ILE A 121 3.82 -22.15 7.87
CA ILE A 121 3.88 -22.25 6.40
C ILE A 121 4.63 -23.52 5.98
N ILE A 122 5.79 -23.77 6.56
CA ILE A 122 6.61 -24.96 6.24
C ILE A 122 5.91 -26.24 6.71
N ASN A 123 5.37 -26.27 7.92
CA ASN A 123 4.66 -27.44 8.45
C ASN A 123 3.41 -27.77 7.63
N GLY A 124 2.59 -26.76 7.32
CA GLY A 124 1.36 -26.93 6.56
C GLY A 124 1.61 -27.31 5.10
N TYR A 125 2.57 -26.67 4.44
CA TYR A 125 2.84 -26.89 3.01
C TYR A 125 3.78 -28.07 2.75
N VAL A 126 4.97 -28.08 3.37
CA VAL A 126 6.02 -29.08 3.12
C VAL A 126 5.74 -30.37 3.87
N TYR A 127 5.44 -30.28 5.17
CA TYR A 127 5.19 -31.44 6.03
C TYR A 127 3.71 -31.83 6.13
N LYS A 128 2.87 -31.28 5.24
CA LYS A 128 1.45 -31.64 5.10
C LYS A 128 0.65 -31.58 6.41
N GLY A 129 0.99 -30.62 7.28
CA GLY A 129 0.34 -30.37 8.57
C GLY A 129 1.08 -30.98 9.77
N GLU A 130 2.08 -31.85 9.56
CA GLU A 130 2.91 -32.36 10.66
C GLU A 130 3.79 -31.25 11.25
N GLN A 131 3.77 -31.09 12.57
CA GLN A 131 4.51 -30.05 13.28
C GLN A 131 5.98 -30.46 13.48
N LYS A 132 6.79 -30.31 12.43
CA LYS A 132 8.22 -30.69 12.42
C LYS A 132 9.14 -29.51 12.72
N VAL A 133 8.82 -28.34 12.17
CA VAL A 133 9.55 -27.10 12.42
C VAL A 133 8.92 -26.41 13.61
N LEU A 134 9.69 -26.25 14.68
CA LEU A 134 9.27 -25.49 15.85
C LEU A 134 9.68 -24.01 15.68
N PRO A 135 8.86 -23.04 16.09
CA PRO A 135 9.20 -21.62 16.03
C PRO A 135 10.51 -21.27 16.74
N GLU A 136 10.85 -21.98 17.82
CA GLU A 136 12.06 -21.78 18.63
C GLU A 136 13.32 -22.28 17.92
N ALA A 137 13.17 -23.17 16.95
CA ALA A 137 14.26 -23.70 16.14
C ALA A 137 14.68 -22.74 15.01
N LEU A 138 13.94 -21.66 14.79
CA LEU A 138 14.18 -20.69 13.73
C LEU A 138 14.90 -19.44 14.26
N SER A 139 15.93 -19.01 13.54
CA SER A 139 16.65 -17.76 13.82
C SER A 139 16.74 -16.90 12.55
N ASP A 140 16.61 -15.59 12.69
CA ASP A 140 16.73 -14.67 11.56
C ASP A 140 18.13 -14.73 10.96
N TYR A 141 18.18 -14.86 9.64
CA TYR A 141 19.42 -14.79 8.88
C TYR A 141 19.40 -13.55 7.99
N ARG A 142 20.40 -12.67 8.16
CA ARG A 142 20.61 -11.56 7.23
C ARG A 142 21.71 -11.91 6.25
N THR A 143 21.35 -12.07 5.00
CA THR A 143 22.29 -12.22 3.89
C THR A 143 22.92 -10.84 3.62
N HIS A 144 23.98 -10.48 4.33
CA HIS A 144 24.77 -9.30 4.00
C HIS A 144 25.58 -9.55 2.72
N VAL A 145 24.93 -9.55 1.55
CA VAL A 145 25.62 -9.67 0.26
C VAL A 145 25.67 -8.31 -0.41
N ALA A 146 26.65 -7.53 0.00
CA ALA A 146 27.12 -6.38 -0.76
C ALA A 146 27.86 -6.87 -2.02
N TYR A 147 27.18 -6.96 -3.16
CA TYR A 147 27.88 -7.23 -4.42
C TYR A 147 28.45 -5.92 -4.96
N ARG A 148 29.78 -5.81 -5.08
CA ARG A 148 30.42 -4.71 -5.82
C ARG A 148 30.34 -5.04 -7.32
N SER A 149 29.57 -4.25 -8.06
CA SER A 149 29.69 -4.23 -9.52
C SER A 149 31.04 -3.60 -9.92
N ASP A 150 31.51 -3.88 -11.15
CA ASP A 150 32.74 -3.31 -11.74
C ASP A 150 32.75 -1.77 -11.79
N ARG A 151 31.60 -1.14 -11.50
CA ARG A 151 31.41 0.32 -11.43
C ARG A 151 31.38 0.87 -9.99
N GLY A 152 31.70 0.06 -8.99
CA GLY A 152 31.79 0.48 -7.59
C GLY A 152 30.44 0.72 -6.90
N VAL A 153 29.32 0.38 -7.54
CA VAL A 153 27.99 0.42 -6.91
C VAL A 153 27.79 -0.87 -6.13
N LEU A 154 27.51 -0.73 -4.82
CA LEU A 154 27.06 -1.78 -3.94
C LEU A 154 25.58 -2.06 -4.26
N HIS A 155 25.26 -3.22 -4.83
CA HIS A 155 23.88 -3.68 -4.82
C HIS A 155 23.66 -4.52 -3.57
N ASP A 156 22.70 -4.10 -2.74
CA ASP A 156 22.21 -4.88 -1.61
C ASP A 156 21.19 -5.88 -2.17
N GLN A 157 21.50 -7.19 -2.10
CA GLN A 157 20.57 -8.25 -2.48
C GLN A 157 19.84 -8.74 -1.23
N ASP A 158 18.97 -7.89 -0.69
CA ASP A 158 18.16 -8.24 0.49
C ASP A 158 17.02 -9.18 0.07
N ARG A 159 17.06 -10.41 0.61
CA ARG A 159 15.91 -11.32 0.65
C ARG A 159 14.76 -10.71 1.44
N ASP A 160 13.55 -11.20 1.21
CA ASP A 160 12.41 -10.75 2.03
C ASP A 160 12.49 -11.30 3.45
N VAL A 161 12.42 -12.63 3.59
CA VAL A 161 12.59 -13.29 4.88
C VAL A 161 13.53 -14.48 4.72
N SER A 162 14.50 -14.60 5.62
CA SER A 162 15.46 -15.71 5.63
C SER A 162 15.65 -16.20 7.05
N LYS A 163 15.53 -17.52 7.25
CA LYS A 163 15.68 -18.14 8.56
C LYS A 163 16.60 -19.35 8.50
N LEU A 164 17.49 -19.42 9.49
CA LEU A 164 18.25 -20.61 9.82
C LEU A 164 17.39 -21.53 10.68
N LEU A 165 17.13 -22.72 10.16
CA LEU A 165 16.53 -23.81 10.91
C LEU A 165 17.63 -24.58 11.64
N SER A 166 17.57 -24.60 12.97
CA SER A 166 18.44 -25.38 13.83
C SER A 166 17.74 -26.68 14.23
N GLY A 167 18.31 -27.83 13.90
CA GLY A 167 17.83 -29.13 14.42
C GLY A 167 18.53 -29.50 15.73
N GLU A 168 17.91 -30.35 16.55
CA GLU A 168 18.66 -31.13 17.53
C GLU A 168 19.68 -32.01 16.79
N VAL A 169 20.88 -32.14 17.38
CA VAL A 169 22.08 -32.80 16.84
C VAL A 169 21.71 -34.00 15.93
N GLY A 170 21.89 -33.83 14.62
CA GLY A 170 21.64 -34.86 13.61
C GLY A 170 20.49 -34.61 12.63
N LEU A 171 19.65 -33.58 12.82
CA LEU A 171 18.67 -33.14 11.82
C LEU A 171 19.14 -31.87 11.07
N GLN A 172 19.13 -31.96 9.74
CA GLN A 172 19.74 -31.04 8.78
C GLN A 172 19.42 -29.56 9.04
N MET A 173 20.44 -28.82 9.49
CA MET A 173 20.44 -27.36 9.44
C MET A 173 20.12 -26.91 8.00
N SER A 174 19.22 -25.96 7.81
CA SER A 174 18.86 -25.44 6.48
C SER A 174 18.66 -23.93 6.52
N LEU A 175 19.09 -23.24 5.47
CA LEU A 175 18.72 -21.84 5.25
C LEU A 175 17.46 -21.80 4.39
N ILE A 176 16.33 -21.41 4.99
CA ILE A 176 15.04 -21.32 4.31
C ILE A 176 14.75 -19.84 4.03
N ASN A 177 14.47 -19.52 2.77
CA ASN A 177 14.11 -18.18 2.32
C ASN A 177 12.66 -18.16 1.84
N MET A 178 11.96 -17.06 2.11
CA MET A 178 10.63 -16.77 1.58
C MET A 178 10.68 -15.42 0.86
N GLU A 179 10.32 -15.42 -0.42
CA GLU A 179 10.21 -14.25 -1.27
C GLU A 179 8.73 -13.92 -1.50
N ASN A 180 8.32 -12.71 -1.15
CA ASN A 180 6.93 -12.27 -1.22
C ASN A 180 6.67 -11.62 -2.57
N GLN A 181 5.69 -12.12 -3.33
CA GLN A 181 5.35 -11.58 -4.65
C GLN A 181 3.86 -11.30 -4.76
N THR A 182 3.52 -10.12 -5.28
CA THR A 182 2.14 -9.73 -5.63
C THR A 182 1.89 -9.73 -7.14
N GLY A 183 2.94 -9.47 -7.92
CA GLY A 183 2.96 -9.59 -9.37
C GLY A 183 3.71 -10.85 -9.83
N ILE A 184 3.41 -11.29 -11.04
CA ILE A 184 4.16 -12.37 -11.68
C ILE A 184 5.42 -11.77 -12.30
N GLU A 185 6.57 -12.36 -12.01
CA GLU A 185 7.87 -11.97 -12.57
C GLU A 185 8.43 -13.13 -13.41
N ASP A 186 8.38 -13.01 -14.74
CA ASP A 186 8.80 -14.07 -15.68
C ASP A 186 10.28 -14.49 -15.54
N LYS A 187 11.07 -13.70 -14.83
CA LYS A 187 12.50 -13.93 -14.60
C LYS A 187 12.82 -14.44 -13.20
N MET A 188 11.83 -14.85 -12.42
CA MET A 188 12.06 -15.38 -11.07
C MET A 188 13.11 -16.49 -11.02
N PRO A 189 13.16 -17.50 -11.91
CA PRO A 189 14.19 -18.54 -11.82
C PRO A 189 15.63 -17.98 -11.88
N MET A 190 15.89 -16.99 -12.74
CA MET A 190 17.20 -16.30 -12.80
C MET A 190 17.50 -15.49 -11.54
N ARG A 191 16.48 -14.85 -10.95
CA ARG A 191 16.64 -14.08 -9.73
C ARG A 191 16.98 -15.02 -8.56
N ILE A 192 16.18 -16.06 -8.36
CA ILE A 192 16.34 -17.04 -7.27
C ILE A 192 17.65 -17.81 -7.36
N ILE A 193 18.12 -18.25 -8.54
CA ILE A 193 19.43 -18.93 -8.62
C ILE A 193 20.59 -17.99 -8.25
N GLY A 194 20.57 -16.73 -8.67
CA GLY A 194 21.62 -15.77 -8.33
C GLY A 194 21.67 -15.51 -6.83
N TYR A 195 20.48 -15.37 -6.27
CA TYR A 195 20.18 -15.29 -4.86
C TYR A 195 20.72 -16.49 -4.07
N ASP A 196 20.34 -17.71 -4.42
CA ASP A 196 20.71 -18.91 -3.65
C ASP A 196 22.20 -19.23 -3.83
N GLY A 197 22.75 -18.96 -5.01
CA GLY A 197 24.18 -19.00 -5.26
C GLY A 197 24.97 -18.00 -4.40
N ALA A 198 24.43 -16.81 -4.14
CA ALA A 198 25.03 -15.85 -3.22
C ALA A 198 25.03 -16.37 -1.77
N SER A 199 23.93 -16.99 -1.33
CA SER A 199 23.84 -17.64 -0.02
C SER A 199 24.87 -18.77 0.11
N TYR A 200 25.00 -19.65 -0.89
CA TYR A 200 26.03 -20.69 -0.89
C TYR A 200 27.45 -20.11 -0.91
N ARG A 201 27.69 -19.04 -1.67
CA ARG A 201 29.00 -18.36 -1.69
C ARG A 201 29.35 -17.81 -0.30
N GLN A 202 28.37 -17.29 0.44
CA GLN A 202 28.57 -16.81 1.81
C GLN A 202 29.02 -17.95 2.75
N GLN A 203 28.53 -19.17 2.54
CA GLN A 203 28.94 -20.33 3.33
C GLN A 203 30.41 -20.74 3.11
N LEU A 204 31.06 -20.25 2.04
CA LEU A 204 32.49 -20.47 1.79
C LEU A 204 33.38 -19.43 2.50
N THR A 205 32.79 -18.41 3.11
CA THR A 205 33.56 -17.33 3.75
C THR A 205 34.08 -17.74 5.11
N LYS A 206 35.16 -17.10 5.57
CA LYS A 206 35.69 -17.31 6.93
C LYS A 206 34.68 -16.94 8.03
N GLU A 207 33.72 -16.06 7.71
CA GLU A 207 32.64 -15.66 8.63
C GLU A 207 31.62 -16.77 8.86
N TRP A 208 31.44 -17.66 7.88
CA TRP A 208 30.69 -18.91 8.07
C TRP A 208 31.39 -19.85 9.05
N GLY A 209 32.73 -19.75 9.12
CA GLY A 209 33.58 -20.48 10.07
C GLY A 209 33.74 -21.95 9.70
N GLU A 210 33.88 -22.81 10.71
CA GLU A 210 33.97 -24.28 10.59
C GLU A 210 32.60 -24.97 10.54
N LYS A 211 31.52 -24.21 10.36
CA LYS A 211 30.16 -24.77 10.29
C LYS A 211 30.03 -25.63 9.03
N GLU A 212 29.35 -26.76 9.17
CA GLU A 212 28.97 -27.57 8.02
C GLU A 212 28.14 -26.72 7.03
N SER A 213 28.36 -26.95 5.74
CA SER A 213 27.54 -26.33 4.70
C SER A 213 26.11 -26.83 4.82
N ILE A 214 25.16 -25.92 4.68
CA ILE A 214 23.74 -26.19 4.82
C ILE A 214 23.02 -25.98 3.49
N PRO A 215 21.99 -26.78 3.17
CA PRO A 215 21.14 -26.52 2.02
C PRO A 215 20.46 -25.14 2.12
N VAL A 216 20.30 -24.51 0.95
CA VAL A 216 19.54 -23.27 0.77
C VAL A 216 18.27 -23.64 0.02
N ILE A 217 17.11 -23.31 0.61
CA ILE A 217 15.79 -23.62 0.04
C ILE A 217 15.01 -22.32 -0.03
N THR A 218 14.48 -22.00 -1.21
CA THR A 218 13.72 -20.77 -1.41
C THR A 218 12.30 -21.07 -1.87
N PHE A 219 11.33 -20.46 -1.19
CA PHE A 219 9.92 -20.46 -1.54
C PHE A 219 9.50 -19.06 -1.98
N VAL A 220 8.80 -18.97 -3.10
CA VAL A 220 8.14 -17.74 -3.55
C VAL A 220 6.68 -17.81 -3.09
N LEU A 221 6.29 -16.96 -2.16
CA LEU A 221 4.91 -16.79 -1.75
C LEU A 221 4.24 -15.81 -2.71
N TYR A 222 3.37 -16.32 -3.59
CA TYR A 222 2.63 -15.51 -4.53
C TYR A 222 1.21 -15.22 -4.01
N PHE A 223 0.90 -13.95 -3.80
CA PHE A 223 -0.34 -13.48 -3.21
C PHE A 223 -1.37 -12.96 -4.23
N GLY A 224 -1.06 -13.00 -5.53
CA GLY A 224 -1.94 -12.46 -6.55
C GLY A 224 -3.27 -13.23 -6.67
N THR A 225 -4.37 -12.48 -6.73
CA THR A 225 -5.73 -13.02 -6.79
C THR A 225 -6.32 -13.02 -8.20
N GLU A 226 -5.82 -12.17 -9.11
CA GLU A 226 -6.37 -12.03 -10.47
C GLU A 226 -6.00 -13.19 -11.39
N LYS A 227 -4.75 -13.68 -11.29
CA LYS A 227 -4.22 -14.78 -12.10
C LYS A 227 -3.43 -15.72 -11.23
N GLU A 228 -3.47 -17.01 -11.55
CA GLU A 228 -2.61 -18.02 -10.96
C GLU A 228 -1.22 -17.92 -11.61
N TRP A 229 -0.15 -18.05 -10.82
CA TRP A 229 1.19 -18.12 -11.37
C TRP A 229 1.38 -19.46 -12.08
N LYS A 230 1.39 -19.41 -13.42
CA LYS A 230 1.68 -20.54 -14.32
C LYS A 230 2.87 -20.28 -15.24
N GLU A 231 3.56 -19.16 -15.02
CA GLU A 231 4.75 -18.80 -15.77
C GLU A 231 5.94 -19.68 -15.40
N LYS A 232 7.04 -19.48 -16.13
CA LYS A 232 8.32 -20.19 -16.06
C LYS A 232 8.75 -20.50 -14.63
N LEU A 233 8.92 -21.79 -14.34
CA LEU A 233 9.33 -22.32 -13.02
C LEU A 233 10.75 -22.89 -13.04
N ALA A 234 11.35 -23.03 -14.21
CA ALA A 234 12.71 -23.51 -14.40
C ALA A 234 13.53 -22.56 -15.28
N LEU A 235 14.86 -22.64 -15.21
CA LEU A 235 15.72 -21.94 -16.17
C LEU A 235 15.51 -22.46 -17.60
N SER A 236 15.25 -23.76 -17.77
CA SER A 236 14.97 -24.32 -19.10
C SER A 236 13.72 -23.74 -19.76
N ASP A 237 12.73 -23.27 -18.98
CA ASP A 237 11.57 -22.54 -19.52
C ASP A 237 11.96 -21.16 -20.07
N MET A 238 13.10 -20.61 -19.64
CA MET A 238 13.57 -19.27 -19.99
C MET A 238 14.46 -19.25 -21.23
N PHE A 239 15.14 -20.37 -21.53
CA PHE A 239 16.14 -20.44 -22.59
C PHE A 239 15.75 -21.46 -23.65
N HIS A 240 16.06 -21.13 -24.90
CA HIS A 240 16.09 -22.15 -25.94
C HIS A 240 17.41 -22.92 -25.84
N VAL A 241 17.43 -24.04 -25.10
CA VAL A 241 18.61 -24.91 -24.97
C VAL A 241 18.66 -25.90 -26.15
N PRO A 242 19.67 -25.82 -27.05
CA PRO A 242 19.86 -26.76 -28.14
C PRO A 242 19.96 -28.20 -27.63
N LYS A 243 19.48 -29.17 -28.41
CA LYS A 243 19.38 -30.58 -28.00
C LYS A 243 20.73 -31.16 -27.59
N GLU A 244 21.79 -30.75 -28.28
CA GLU A 244 23.18 -31.16 -28.06
C GLU A 244 23.72 -30.68 -26.70
N TYR A 245 23.24 -29.53 -26.21
CA TYR A 245 23.67 -28.98 -24.92
C TYR A 245 22.79 -29.43 -23.75
N ARG A 246 21.59 -29.99 -24.01
CA ARG A 246 20.67 -30.43 -22.94
C ARG A 246 21.30 -31.36 -21.89
N PRO A 247 22.15 -32.36 -22.23
CA PRO A 247 22.78 -33.21 -21.22
C PRO A 247 23.74 -32.46 -20.27
N PHE A 248 24.25 -31.30 -20.70
CA PHE A 248 25.21 -30.49 -19.94
C PHE A 248 24.55 -29.31 -19.22
N PHE A 249 23.35 -28.91 -19.64
CA PHE A 249 22.60 -27.83 -19.01
C PHE A 249 22.13 -28.26 -17.61
N LYS A 250 22.56 -27.51 -16.59
CA LYS A 250 22.08 -27.67 -15.22
C LYS A 250 20.87 -26.79 -15.03
N ASP A 251 19.71 -27.43 -14.99
CA ASP A 251 18.46 -26.73 -14.75
C ASP A 251 18.36 -26.27 -13.29
N TYR A 252 17.51 -25.27 -13.06
CA TYR A 252 17.24 -24.72 -11.74
C TYR A 252 15.77 -24.39 -11.62
N ASP A 253 15.08 -25.17 -10.81
CA ASP A 253 13.66 -25.04 -10.54
C ASP A 253 13.42 -24.16 -9.31
N ILE A 254 12.31 -23.41 -9.31
CA ILE A 254 11.85 -22.62 -8.17
C ILE A 254 10.57 -23.19 -7.54
N ASN A 255 10.40 -22.95 -6.24
CA ASN A 255 9.20 -23.36 -5.51
C ASN A 255 8.24 -22.17 -5.38
N VAL A 256 7.16 -22.14 -6.17
CA VAL A 256 6.13 -21.10 -6.07
C VAL A 256 4.91 -21.64 -5.32
N ILE A 257 4.46 -20.92 -4.29
CA ILE A 257 3.24 -21.20 -3.54
C ILE A 257 2.19 -20.16 -3.95
N ASN A 258 1.22 -20.58 -4.76
CA ASN A 258 0.09 -19.73 -5.17
C ASN A 258 -0.93 -19.59 -4.02
N VAL A 259 -0.69 -18.70 -3.06
CA VAL A 259 -1.42 -18.62 -1.78
C VAL A 259 -2.94 -18.47 -1.98
N ALA A 260 -3.38 -17.58 -2.87
CA ALA A 260 -4.81 -17.36 -3.17
C ALA A 260 -5.47 -18.53 -3.93
N TRP A 261 -4.67 -19.46 -4.46
CA TRP A 261 -5.10 -20.58 -5.30
C TRP A 261 -4.90 -21.94 -4.62
N LEU A 262 -4.47 -21.95 -3.35
CA LEU A 262 -4.31 -23.19 -2.60
C LEU A 262 -5.64 -23.96 -2.48
N PRO A 263 -5.61 -25.30 -2.60
CA PRO A 263 -6.76 -26.15 -2.26
C PRO A 263 -7.17 -25.98 -0.80
N ASP A 264 -8.47 -26.14 -0.49
CA ASP A 264 -8.97 -26.01 0.89
C ASP A 264 -8.27 -27.00 1.84
N GLU A 265 -7.99 -28.21 1.38
CA GLU A 265 -7.25 -29.22 2.15
C GLU A 265 -5.84 -28.77 2.55
N VAL A 266 -5.19 -27.88 1.79
CA VAL A 266 -3.88 -27.33 2.14
C VAL A 266 -4.04 -26.17 3.09
N ILE A 267 -5.01 -25.28 2.83
CA ILE A 267 -5.32 -24.13 3.70
C ILE A 267 -5.67 -24.60 5.12
N GLU A 268 -6.43 -25.69 5.24
CA GLU A 268 -6.87 -26.21 6.54
C GLU A 268 -5.72 -26.82 7.37
N ARG A 269 -4.56 -27.11 6.77
CA ARG A 269 -3.36 -27.60 7.49
C ARG A 269 -2.63 -26.51 8.27
N PHE A 270 -2.80 -25.25 7.88
CA PHE A 270 -2.21 -24.10 8.58
C PHE A 270 -2.92 -23.86 9.92
N GLN A 271 -2.17 -23.48 10.94
CA GLN A 271 -2.64 -23.24 12.31
C GLN A 271 -2.40 -21.81 12.80
N SER A 272 -1.76 -20.98 11.99
CA SER A 272 -1.49 -19.57 12.26
C SER A 272 -2.40 -18.63 11.48
N ASP A 273 -2.19 -17.33 11.67
CA ASP A 273 -2.84 -16.25 10.91
C ASP A 273 -2.58 -16.35 9.40
N PHE A 274 -1.56 -17.11 8.96
CA PHE A 274 -1.38 -17.45 7.54
C PHE A 274 -2.59 -18.18 6.94
N LYS A 275 -3.32 -18.98 7.74
CA LYS A 275 -4.58 -19.59 7.33
C LYS A 275 -5.62 -18.53 6.98
N ILE A 276 -5.76 -17.52 7.84
CA ILE A 276 -6.73 -16.43 7.67
C ILE A 276 -6.35 -15.62 6.43
N LEU A 277 -5.07 -15.31 6.25
CA LEU A 277 -4.53 -14.68 5.04
C LEU A 277 -4.91 -15.48 3.77
N ALA A 278 -4.60 -16.78 3.74
CA ALA A 278 -4.87 -17.63 2.58
C ALA A 278 -6.37 -17.72 2.27
N LYS A 279 -7.22 -17.89 3.30
CA LYS A 279 -8.68 -17.87 3.16
C LYS A 279 -9.17 -16.54 2.61
N CYS A 280 -8.68 -15.43 3.14
CA CYS A 280 -9.08 -14.09 2.71
C CYS A 280 -8.72 -13.82 1.25
N LEU A 281 -7.49 -14.15 0.83
CA LEU A 281 -7.05 -13.99 -0.56
C LEU A 281 -7.84 -14.89 -1.52
N LYS A 282 -8.10 -16.14 -1.13
CA LYS A 282 -8.96 -17.05 -1.89
C LYS A 282 -10.40 -16.52 -1.99
N HIS A 283 -10.95 -16.01 -0.90
CA HIS A 283 -12.28 -15.39 -0.87
C HIS A 283 -12.34 -14.20 -1.82
N ARG A 284 -11.39 -13.28 -1.75
CA ARG A 284 -11.34 -12.10 -2.62
C ARG A 284 -11.22 -12.47 -4.11
N ARG A 285 -10.55 -13.57 -4.44
CA ARG A 285 -10.51 -14.10 -5.80
C ARG A 285 -11.87 -14.63 -6.27
N LEU A 286 -12.61 -15.33 -5.41
CA LEU A 286 -13.89 -15.98 -5.76
C LEU A 286 -15.09 -15.03 -5.66
N HIS A 287 -15.04 -14.09 -4.71
CA HIS A 287 -16.11 -13.16 -4.32
C HIS A 287 -15.52 -11.75 -4.11
N PRO A 288 -15.04 -11.08 -5.17
CA PRO A 288 -14.33 -9.79 -5.06
C PRO A 288 -15.18 -8.66 -4.46
N ASP A 289 -16.50 -8.74 -4.60
CA ASP A 289 -17.45 -7.72 -4.14
C ASP A 289 -18.01 -8.00 -2.74
N GLU A 290 -17.58 -9.09 -2.09
CA GLU A 290 -18.10 -9.50 -0.78
C GLU A 290 -17.02 -9.40 0.30
N PRO A 291 -17.36 -8.89 1.50
CA PRO A 291 -16.42 -8.86 2.61
C PRO A 291 -16.11 -10.28 3.10
N PHE A 292 -14.85 -10.54 3.43
CA PHE A 292 -14.43 -11.80 4.03
C PHE A 292 -14.76 -11.81 5.53
N MET A 293 -15.83 -12.53 5.90
CA MET A 293 -16.30 -12.66 7.28
C MET A 293 -15.80 -13.97 7.90
N ASP A 294 -14.72 -13.91 8.68
CA ASP A 294 -14.16 -15.08 9.36
C ASP A 294 -14.08 -14.83 10.88
N GLU A 295 -14.59 -15.78 11.66
CA GLU A 295 -14.69 -15.72 13.12
C GLU A 295 -13.44 -16.27 13.83
N GLN A 296 -12.46 -16.78 13.10
CA GLN A 296 -11.19 -17.22 13.66
C GLN A 296 -10.47 -16.02 14.27
N LYS A 297 -9.99 -16.21 15.50
CA LYS A 297 -9.20 -15.20 16.21
C LYS A 297 -7.86 -15.01 15.52
N MET A 298 -7.50 -13.76 15.27
CA MET A 298 -6.20 -13.34 14.78
C MET A 298 -5.24 -13.20 15.97
N GLU A 299 -4.10 -13.87 15.92
CA GLU A 299 -3.05 -13.76 16.94
C GLU A 299 -2.17 -12.53 16.72
N TYR A 300 -1.87 -12.23 15.46
CA TYR A 300 -1.05 -11.13 14.97
C TYR A 300 -1.89 -10.21 14.08
N ALA A 301 -3.01 -9.73 14.64
CA ALA A 301 -4.04 -8.99 13.92
C ALA A 301 -3.47 -7.78 13.16
N ARG A 302 -2.58 -7.00 13.79
CA ARG A 302 -2.02 -5.80 13.16
C ARG A 302 -1.19 -6.15 11.92
N GLU A 303 -0.26 -7.09 12.06
CA GLU A 303 0.63 -7.53 10.99
C GLU A 303 -0.17 -8.18 9.84
N LEU A 304 -1.19 -8.97 10.19
CA LEU A 304 -2.06 -9.63 9.21
C LEU A 304 -2.87 -8.60 8.41
N LEU A 305 -3.53 -7.66 9.09
CA LEU A 305 -4.37 -6.63 8.47
C LEU A 305 -3.54 -5.66 7.63
N GLN A 306 -2.32 -5.33 8.08
CA GLN A 306 -1.39 -4.51 7.31
C GLN A 306 -0.91 -5.24 6.05
N MET A 307 -0.58 -6.53 6.15
CA MET A 307 -0.24 -7.35 4.99
C MET A 307 -1.42 -7.45 4.00
N LEU A 308 -2.63 -7.71 4.48
CA LEU A 308 -3.84 -7.75 3.66
C LEU A 308 -4.09 -6.41 2.96
N THR A 309 -3.93 -5.29 3.65
CA THR A 309 -4.05 -3.94 3.05
C THR A 309 -3.08 -3.76 1.89
N GLU A 310 -1.81 -4.14 2.08
CA GLU A 310 -0.77 -3.93 1.07
C GLU A 310 -0.91 -4.86 -0.15
N VAL A 311 -1.30 -6.11 0.08
CA VAL A 311 -1.51 -7.10 -1.00
C VAL A 311 -2.79 -6.79 -1.79
N THR A 312 -3.87 -6.41 -1.12
CA THR A 312 -5.18 -6.22 -1.76
C THR A 312 -5.46 -4.80 -2.22
N GLY A 313 -4.72 -3.81 -1.69
CA GLY A 313 -4.97 -2.38 -1.84
C GLY A 313 -6.15 -1.85 -1.02
N ASP A 314 -6.78 -2.71 -0.21
CA ASP A 314 -7.98 -2.38 0.55
C ASP A 314 -7.60 -1.83 1.93
N ARG A 315 -7.86 -0.54 2.17
CA ARG A 315 -7.49 0.12 3.44
C ARG A 315 -8.42 -0.25 4.58
N ASP A 316 -9.56 -0.87 4.29
CA ASP A 316 -10.58 -1.18 5.27
C ASP A 316 -10.05 -2.13 6.35
N PHE A 317 -9.10 -3.01 6.00
CA PHE A 317 -8.45 -3.91 6.96
C PHE A 317 -7.79 -3.14 8.12
N VAL A 318 -7.07 -2.05 7.84
CA VAL A 318 -6.38 -1.25 8.87
C VAL A 318 -7.28 -0.15 9.43
N GLU A 319 -8.09 0.50 8.60
CA GLU A 319 -8.98 1.58 9.05
C GLU A 319 -10.05 1.09 10.03
N ASN A 320 -10.54 -0.14 9.86
CA ASN A 320 -11.54 -0.73 10.76
C ASN A 320 -10.93 -1.61 11.85
N TYR A 321 -9.60 -1.60 12.03
CA TYR A 321 -8.95 -2.40 13.07
C TYR A 321 -9.35 -1.94 14.48
N VAL A 322 -9.57 -0.64 14.68
CA VAL A 322 -9.92 -0.05 15.98
C VAL A 322 -11.27 0.67 15.84
N ASP A 323 -12.22 0.32 16.71
CA ASP A 323 -13.53 0.98 16.72
C ASP A 323 -13.49 2.39 17.35
N ASP A 324 -14.62 3.10 17.28
CA ASP A 324 -14.78 4.45 17.85
C ASP A 324 -14.51 4.51 19.38
N ASN A 325 -14.58 3.36 20.07
CA ASN A 325 -14.32 3.24 21.50
C ASN A 325 -12.87 2.82 21.82
N GLY A 326 -12.01 2.68 20.81
CA GLY A 326 -10.63 2.23 20.96
C GLY A 326 -10.46 0.72 21.14
N LYS A 327 -11.49 -0.08 20.85
CA LYS A 327 -11.42 -1.55 20.93
C LYS A 327 -10.83 -2.11 19.63
N GLU A 328 -9.76 -2.88 19.76
CA GLU A 328 -9.15 -3.60 18.64
C GLU A 328 -9.98 -4.82 18.22
N ALA A 329 -10.13 -5.00 16.91
CA ALA A 329 -10.78 -6.15 16.30
C ALA A 329 -9.93 -7.41 16.47
N LYS A 330 -10.58 -8.50 16.89
CA LYS A 330 -9.94 -9.80 17.15
C LYS A 330 -10.20 -10.83 16.06
N THR A 331 -11.20 -10.61 15.20
CA THR A 331 -11.56 -11.49 14.08
C THR A 331 -11.78 -10.68 12.81
N MET A 332 -11.70 -11.33 11.65
CA MET A 332 -12.01 -10.68 10.37
C MET A 332 -13.47 -10.22 10.29
N ALA A 333 -14.38 -10.95 10.93
CA ALA A 333 -15.78 -10.54 11.04
C ALA A 333 -15.91 -9.20 11.80
N GLU A 334 -15.16 -9.01 12.91
CA GLU A 334 -15.17 -7.75 13.67
C GLU A 334 -14.69 -6.55 12.83
N VAL A 335 -13.66 -6.75 11.99
CA VAL A 335 -13.12 -5.74 11.05
C VAL A 335 -14.19 -5.23 10.07
N PHE A 336 -15.12 -6.09 9.64
CA PHE A 336 -16.15 -5.75 8.65
C PHE A 336 -17.57 -5.71 9.25
N THR A 337 -17.71 -5.41 10.55
CA THR A 337 -19.01 -5.41 11.26
C THR A 337 -20.05 -4.42 10.71
N GLY A 338 -21.31 -4.66 11.11
CA GLY A 338 -22.57 -4.25 10.48
C GLY A 338 -22.78 -2.78 10.07
N LYS A 339 -22.07 -1.80 10.66
CA LYS A 339 -22.21 -0.38 10.25
C LYS A 339 -21.73 -0.18 8.80
N ARG A 340 -20.62 -0.84 8.43
CA ARG A 340 -20.03 -0.74 7.09
C ARG A 340 -20.63 -1.73 6.10
N GLN A 341 -21.13 -2.89 6.55
CA GLN A 341 -22.00 -3.73 5.70
C GLN A 341 -23.23 -2.97 5.22
N CYS A 342 -23.87 -2.19 6.11
CA CYS A 342 -24.98 -1.31 5.73
C CYS A 342 -24.53 -0.23 4.75
N GLU A 343 -23.37 0.41 4.95
CA GLU A 343 -22.84 1.45 4.05
C GLU A 343 -22.49 0.90 2.66
N ILE A 344 -21.82 -0.26 2.57
CA ILE A 344 -21.47 -0.93 1.31
C ILE A 344 -22.74 -1.39 0.59
N ARG A 345 -23.70 -2.02 1.30
CA ARG A 345 -25.00 -2.39 0.72
C ARG A 345 -25.77 -1.16 0.24
N ALA A 346 -25.84 -0.10 1.04
CA ALA A 346 -26.52 1.13 0.68
C ALA A 346 -25.87 1.82 -0.53
N GLN A 347 -24.54 1.83 -0.64
CA GLN A 347 -23.85 2.34 -1.83
C GLN A 347 -24.15 1.49 -3.07
N LYS A 348 -24.08 0.16 -2.96
CA LYS A 348 -24.33 -0.76 -4.07
C LYS A 348 -25.78 -0.65 -4.55
N GLU A 349 -26.74 -0.65 -3.63
CA GLU A 349 -28.16 -0.42 -3.91
C GLU A 349 -28.39 0.96 -4.52
N GLY A 350 -27.76 2.01 -4.00
CA GLY A 350 -27.84 3.37 -4.53
C GLY A 350 -27.30 3.48 -5.97
N ILE A 351 -26.16 2.86 -6.27
CA ILE A 351 -25.60 2.83 -7.63
C ILE A 351 -26.51 2.03 -8.57
N GLN A 352 -27.00 0.87 -8.15
CA GLN A 352 -27.88 0.05 -8.97
C GLN A 352 -29.22 0.74 -9.25
N GLN A 353 -29.81 1.38 -8.24
CA GLN A 353 -31.01 2.20 -8.41
C GLN A 353 -30.75 3.40 -9.32
N GLY A 354 -29.63 4.09 -9.15
CA GLY A 354 -29.23 5.21 -10.00
C GLY A 354 -29.03 4.80 -11.46
N LEU A 355 -28.38 3.65 -11.73
CA LEU A 355 -28.24 3.10 -13.07
C LEU A 355 -29.57 2.74 -13.69
N LYS A 356 -30.44 2.06 -12.93
CA LYS A 356 -31.78 1.68 -13.41
C LYS A 356 -32.62 2.92 -13.74
N GLN A 357 -32.67 3.89 -12.83
CA GLN A 357 -33.40 5.14 -13.03
C GLN A 357 -32.83 5.93 -14.21
N GLY A 358 -31.50 6.02 -14.34
CA GLY A 358 -30.85 6.69 -15.46
C GLY A 358 -31.15 6.02 -16.80
N LEU A 359 -31.19 4.69 -16.84
CA LEU A 359 -31.54 3.94 -18.05
C LEU A 359 -33.02 4.14 -18.44
N GLU A 360 -33.94 4.05 -17.47
CA GLU A 360 -35.37 4.28 -17.68
C GLU A 360 -35.63 5.71 -18.17
N GLN A 361 -35.06 6.73 -17.50
CA GLN A 361 -35.18 8.12 -17.92
C GLN A 361 -34.57 8.37 -19.30
N GLY A 362 -33.42 7.76 -19.60
CA GLY A 362 -32.77 7.87 -20.91
C GLY A 362 -33.61 7.27 -22.04
N LEU A 363 -34.23 6.11 -21.80
CA LEU A 363 -35.15 5.47 -22.76
C LEU A 363 -36.40 6.33 -22.99
N GLU A 364 -37.02 6.81 -21.93
CA GLU A 364 -38.22 7.65 -22.03
C GLU A 364 -37.93 8.96 -22.77
N GLN A 365 -36.82 9.63 -22.44
CA GLN A 365 -36.36 10.82 -23.15
C GLN A 365 -36.08 10.53 -24.63
N GLY A 366 -35.42 9.41 -24.93
CA GLY A 366 -35.13 9.01 -26.32
C GLY A 366 -36.39 8.75 -27.15
N VAL A 367 -37.37 8.04 -26.58
CA VAL A 367 -38.68 7.80 -27.23
C VAL A 367 -39.42 9.12 -27.45
N SER A 368 -39.46 9.98 -26.44
CA SER A 368 -40.12 11.29 -26.55
C SER A 368 -39.46 12.17 -27.62
N GLN A 369 -38.13 12.21 -27.68
CA GLN A 369 -37.39 12.96 -28.71
C GLN A 369 -37.67 12.44 -30.13
N GLU A 370 -37.72 11.12 -30.33
CA GLU A 370 -38.03 10.56 -31.65
C GLU A 370 -39.50 10.80 -32.04
N ARG A 371 -40.44 10.74 -31.08
CA ARG A 371 -41.86 11.11 -31.32
C ARG A 371 -41.99 12.57 -31.77
N LEU A 372 -41.34 13.51 -31.08
CA LEU A 372 -41.32 14.93 -31.48
C LEU A 372 -40.68 15.14 -32.85
N ARG A 373 -39.61 14.39 -33.18
CA ARG A 373 -38.97 14.43 -34.49
C ARG A 373 -39.90 13.93 -35.61
N LEU A 374 -40.67 12.89 -35.36
CA LEU A 374 -41.66 12.36 -36.32
C LEU A 374 -42.80 13.36 -36.53
N ILE A 375 -43.34 13.94 -35.46
CA ILE A 375 -44.37 15.00 -35.54
C ILE A 375 -43.86 16.17 -36.38
N THR A 376 -42.65 16.65 -36.10
CA THR A 376 -41.98 17.73 -36.86
C THR A 376 -41.90 17.41 -38.36
N LYS A 377 -41.53 16.17 -38.72
CA LYS A 377 -41.51 15.72 -40.12
C LYS A 377 -42.90 15.71 -40.77
N LEU A 378 -43.94 15.32 -40.04
CA LEU A 378 -45.32 15.30 -40.54
C LEU A 378 -45.86 16.72 -40.77
N ILE A 379 -45.59 17.64 -39.84
CA ILE A 379 -45.93 19.07 -39.99
C ILE A 379 -45.25 19.66 -41.22
N ASN A 380 -43.94 19.43 -41.40
CA ASN A 380 -43.19 19.91 -42.56
C ASN A 380 -43.69 19.34 -43.90
N LYS A 381 -44.36 18.18 -43.89
CA LYS A 381 -45.02 17.59 -45.07
C LYS A 381 -46.43 18.13 -45.33
N GLY A 382 -46.90 19.08 -44.52
CA GLY A 382 -48.22 19.70 -44.67
C GLY A 382 -49.38 18.82 -44.18
N MET A 383 -49.12 17.84 -43.31
CA MET A 383 -50.17 17.01 -42.76
C MET A 383 -51.08 17.83 -41.83
N PRO A 384 -52.42 17.74 -41.96
CA PRO A 384 -53.34 18.42 -41.04
C PRO A 384 -53.17 17.95 -39.59
N GLU A 385 -53.35 18.85 -38.63
CA GLU A 385 -53.20 18.55 -37.21
C GLU A 385 -54.17 17.47 -36.72
N GLU A 386 -55.39 17.46 -37.25
CA GLU A 386 -56.40 16.41 -37.02
C GLU A 386 -55.88 15.01 -37.41
N PHE A 387 -55.11 14.92 -38.50
CA PHE A 387 -54.51 13.67 -38.94
C PHE A 387 -53.39 13.22 -38.00
N ILE A 388 -52.54 14.14 -37.53
CA ILE A 388 -51.46 13.82 -36.59
C ILE A 388 -52.03 13.34 -35.25
N LEU A 389 -53.09 13.98 -34.75
CA LEU A 389 -53.79 13.55 -33.53
C LEU A 389 -54.42 12.16 -33.66
N SER A 390 -54.83 11.77 -34.87
CA SER A 390 -55.35 10.41 -35.12
C SER A 390 -54.28 9.31 -35.06
N MET A 391 -52.98 9.66 -35.06
CA MET A 391 -51.85 8.73 -34.99
C MET A 391 -51.32 8.52 -33.55
N GLU A 392 -52.18 8.67 -32.54
CA GLU A 392 -51.84 8.50 -31.12
C GLU A 392 -50.78 9.49 -30.59
N TYR A 393 -50.65 10.66 -31.23
CA TYR A 393 -49.89 11.79 -30.70
C TYR A 393 -50.80 12.73 -29.91
N THR A 394 -50.27 13.34 -28.85
CA THR A 394 -51.05 14.26 -28.02
C THR A 394 -50.97 15.71 -28.53
N PRO A 395 -51.98 16.55 -28.25
CA PRO A 395 -51.91 17.99 -28.55
C PRO A 395 -50.69 18.68 -27.93
N GLU A 396 -50.24 18.21 -26.77
CA GLU A 396 -49.07 18.71 -26.06
C GLU A 396 -47.77 18.38 -26.78
N GLU A 397 -47.64 17.16 -27.33
CA GLU A 397 -46.49 16.77 -28.16
C GLU A 397 -46.43 17.60 -29.45
N ILE A 398 -47.58 17.88 -30.07
CA ILE A 398 -47.66 18.74 -31.27
C ILE A 398 -47.26 20.18 -30.96
N THR A 399 -47.74 20.71 -29.83
CA THR A 399 -47.38 22.06 -29.37
C THR A 399 -45.87 22.17 -29.11
N LYS A 400 -45.29 21.21 -28.37
CA LYS A 400 -43.84 21.16 -28.11
C LYS A 400 -43.01 21.03 -29.40
N ALA A 401 -43.46 20.24 -30.38
CA ALA A 401 -42.79 20.12 -31.67
C ALA A 401 -42.81 21.45 -32.45
N LYS A 402 -43.97 22.13 -32.49
CA LYS A 402 -44.11 23.46 -33.12
C LYS A 402 -43.22 24.51 -32.43
N GLU A 403 -43.13 24.51 -31.10
CA GLU A 403 -42.24 25.39 -30.34
C GLU A 403 -40.75 25.12 -30.64
N GLN A 404 -40.34 23.84 -30.77
CA GLN A 404 -38.98 23.48 -31.17
C GLN A 404 -38.64 23.96 -32.59
N MET A 405 -39.62 23.94 -33.51
CA MET A 405 -39.46 24.44 -34.88
C MET A 405 -39.36 25.97 -34.96
N GLN A 406 -39.92 26.71 -33.99
CA GLN A 406 -39.83 28.18 -33.95
C GLN A 406 -38.51 28.68 -33.35
N ASN A 407 -37.81 27.83 -32.58
CA ASN A 407 -36.55 28.14 -31.92
C ASN A 407 -35.31 27.66 -32.70
N GLN A 408 -35.49 27.14 -33.92
CA GLN A 408 -34.43 26.79 -34.88
C GLN A 408 -34.48 27.73 -36.07
#